data_AF-A0A2D9M385-F1
#
_entry.id   AF-A0A2D9M385-F1
#
_cell.length_a   1.000
_cell.length_b   1.000
_cell.length_c   1.000
_cell.angle_alpha   90.00
_cell.angle_beta   90.00
_cell.angle_gamma   90.00
#
_symmetry.space_group_name_H-M   'P 1'
#
loop_
_entity.id
_entity.type
_entity.pdbx_description
1 polymer ?
#
loop_
_entity_poly.entity_id
_entity_poly.type
_entity_poly.pdbx_seq_one_letter_code
_entity_poly.pdbx_strand_id
1 'polypeptide(L)'
;MPIWVLLQPRAYINGVQLFVGLILVYATVFIAGPTIVAPAFNLDLPANTPDLLPLLFVTVGCGAVSGFHGLVGSGTTSKQINLETDERFVCYLGSAGEGALALAAIIAVSAGFASLDEWRVVYSEFGNGGIPAFVQGGATIVSNGSGGLLRHETAATLLTMMAVLFAGTTMDTGVRLQRYIVQEWGDIYGIRLLRNPHIATAVAVGACLTLAFAAGGPDLTGGMALWPLFGTTNQLLAGLTLLVISVILVKQRRPIKYTLIPMAFVTTVALLAAIYQLDDLYEKGQFLLLGVDIVIVISAVCVLLEASSALKRNLRISSSKK
;
A
#
# COMPACT_ATOMS: atom_id res chain seq x y z
N MET A 1 -5.54 -24.11 10.35
CA MET A 1 -6.71 -23.66 11.14
C MET A 1 -7.73 -23.01 10.22
N PRO A 2 -9.03 -23.22 10.42
CA PRO A 2 -10.06 -22.55 9.65
C PRO A 2 -10.09 -21.04 9.89
N ILE A 3 -10.41 -20.27 8.86
CA ILE A 3 -10.36 -18.79 8.88
C ILE A 3 -11.29 -18.22 9.97
N TRP A 4 -12.47 -18.82 10.17
CA TRP A 4 -13.47 -18.35 11.13
C TRP A 4 -13.08 -18.52 12.61
N VAL A 5 -12.11 -19.39 12.93
CA VAL A 5 -11.76 -19.70 14.33
C VAL A 5 -10.88 -18.63 14.95
N LEU A 6 -9.96 -18.05 14.17
CA LEU A 6 -8.96 -17.11 14.70
C LEU A 6 -8.85 -15.86 13.85
N LEU A 7 -8.87 -16.03 12.52
CA LEU A 7 -8.55 -14.94 11.62
C LEU A 7 -9.67 -13.92 11.51
N GLN A 8 -10.90 -14.41 11.31
CA GLN A 8 -12.07 -13.56 11.16
C GLN A 8 -12.41 -12.81 12.46
N PRO A 9 -12.39 -13.43 13.65
CA PRO A 9 -12.56 -12.69 14.91
C PRO A 9 -11.46 -11.64 15.13
N ARG A 10 -10.19 -11.97 14.86
CA ARG A 10 -9.07 -11.03 15.00
C ARG A 10 -9.21 -9.84 14.04
N ALA A 11 -9.46 -10.11 12.76
CA ALA A 11 -9.63 -9.06 11.75
C ALA A 11 -10.85 -8.18 12.07
N TYR A 12 -11.93 -8.78 12.57
CA TYR A 12 -13.12 -8.05 13.02
C TYR A 12 -12.81 -7.11 14.19
N ILE A 13 -12.14 -7.59 15.24
CA ILE A 13 -11.76 -6.77 16.40
C ILE A 13 -10.83 -5.63 15.97
N ASN A 14 -9.83 -5.93 15.13
CA ASN A 14 -8.91 -4.91 14.60
C ASN A 14 -9.66 -3.86 13.76
N GLY A 15 -10.65 -4.28 12.96
CA GLY A 15 -11.50 -3.38 12.18
C GLY A 15 -12.34 -2.47 13.08
N VAL A 16 -13.00 -3.02 14.11
CA VAL A 16 -13.77 -2.23 15.09
C VAL A 16 -12.87 -1.23 15.80
N GLN A 17 -11.66 -1.63 16.22
CA GLN A 17 -10.70 -0.74 16.84
C GLN A 17 -10.31 0.41 15.91
N LEU A 18 -10.05 0.13 14.62
CA LEU A 18 -9.72 1.17 13.64
C LEU A 18 -10.85 2.20 13.52
N PHE A 19 -12.11 1.76 13.45
CA PHE A 19 -13.25 2.67 13.40
C PHE A 19 -13.39 3.50 14.66
N VAL A 20 -13.28 2.89 15.84
CA VAL A 20 -13.34 3.60 17.13
C VAL A 20 -12.21 4.63 17.23
N GLY A 21 -10.99 4.23 16.85
CA GLY A 21 -9.82 5.11 16.84
C GLY A 21 -10.01 6.30 15.89
N LEU A 22 -10.48 6.07 14.66
CA LEU A 22 -10.75 7.14 13.70
C LEU A 22 -11.85 8.09 14.19
N ILE A 23 -12.95 7.56 14.73
CA ILE A 23 -14.03 8.40 15.30
C ILE A 23 -13.47 9.29 16.41
N LEU A 24 -12.67 8.72 17.31
CA LEU A 24 -12.04 9.46 18.40
C LEU A 24 -11.11 10.56 17.88
N VAL A 25 -10.22 10.23 16.94
CA VAL A 25 -9.29 11.21 16.35
C VAL A 25 -10.06 12.33 15.67
N TYR A 26 -11.05 12.04 14.84
CA TYR A 26 -11.82 13.09 14.18
C TYR A 26 -12.64 13.94 15.15
N ALA A 27 -13.32 13.32 16.12
CA ALA A 27 -14.07 14.06 17.13
C ALA A 27 -13.16 15.03 17.89
N THR A 28 -11.97 14.56 18.30
CA THR A 28 -10.99 15.40 19.01
C THR A 28 -10.36 16.47 18.13
N VAL A 29 -10.17 16.23 16.83
CA VAL A 29 -9.79 17.28 15.87
C VAL A 29 -10.83 18.40 15.81
N PHE A 30 -12.13 18.06 15.71
CA PHE A 30 -13.18 19.07 15.65
C PHE A 30 -13.34 19.85 16.96
N ILE A 31 -13.07 19.22 18.11
CA ILE A 31 -13.16 19.87 19.43
C ILE A 31 -11.91 20.72 19.71
N ALA A 32 -10.71 20.17 19.49
CA ALA A 32 -9.46 20.84 19.80
C ALA A 32 -9.13 21.97 18.80
N GLY A 33 -9.59 21.84 17.54
CA GLY A 33 -9.26 22.78 16.47
C GLY A 33 -7.76 23.02 16.31
N PRO A 34 -6.92 21.96 16.14
CA PRO A 34 -5.48 22.12 16.15
C PRO A 34 -5.00 22.97 14.97
N THR A 35 -4.10 23.91 15.23
CA THR A 35 -3.49 24.73 14.20
C THR A 35 -2.41 23.94 13.47
N ILE A 36 -2.47 23.88 12.14
CA ILE A 36 -1.42 23.29 11.33
C ILE A 36 -0.16 24.15 11.46
N VAL A 37 0.91 23.56 11.99
CA VAL A 37 2.22 24.21 12.15
C VAL A 37 3.15 23.92 10.98
N ALA A 38 2.94 22.79 10.29
CA ALA A 38 3.68 22.46 9.08
C ALA A 38 3.37 23.48 7.96
N PRO A 39 4.38 23.96 7.22
CA PRO A 39 4.13 24.89 6.13
C PRO A 39 3.39 24.20 4.98
N ALA A 40 2.48 24.91 4.33
CA ALA A 40 1.78 24.42 3.13
C ALA A 40 2.74 24.08 1.97
N PHE A 41 3.87 24.80 1.90
CA PHE A 41 4.96 24.52 0.98
C PHE A 41 6.26 24.50 1.77
N ASN A 42 6.93 23.35 1.82
CA ASN A 42 8.27 23.24 2.39
C ASN A 42 9.31 23.13 1.27
N LEU A 43 10.19 24.13 1.18
CA LEU A 43 11.33 24.10 0.24
C LEU A 43 12.62 23.60 0.90
N ASP A 44 12.64 23.53 2.23
CA ASP A 44 13.76 23.02 3.02
C ASP A 44 13.52 21.52 3.29
N LEU A 45 13.77 20.72 2.25
CA LEU A 45 13.54 19.28 2.27
C LEU A 45 14.74 18.56 2.89
N PRO A 46 14.50 17.52 3.71
CA PRO A 46 15.57 16.64 4.17
C PRO A 46 16.43 16.11 3.02
N ALA A 47 17.70 15.87 3.30
CA ALA A 47 18.58 15.20 2.35
C ALA A 47 17.99 13.86 1.89
N ASN A 48 18.24 13.48 0.63
CA ASN A 48 17.71 12.26 0.01
C ASN A 48 16.18 12.19 -0.11
N THR A 49 15.47 13.32 0.01
CA THR A 49 14.04 13.38 -0.32
C THR A 49 13.84 13.09 -1.81
N PRO A 50 13.02 12.10 -2.21
CA PRO A 50 12.78 11.80 -3.61
C PRO A 50 12.06 12.92 -4.34
N ASP A 51 12.23 12.98 -5.66
CA ASP A 51 11.46 13.87 -6.52
C ASP A 51 9.95 13.64 -6.37
N LEU A 52 9.18 14.72 -6.55
CA LEU A 52 7.74 14.75 -6.29
C LEU A 52 6.96 13.71 -7.12
N LEU A 53 7.33 13.49 -8.38
CA LEU A 53 6.58 12.60 -9.26
C LEU A 53 6.75 11.11 -8.86
N PRO A 54 7.97 10.56 -8.69
CA PRO A 54 8.14 9.24 -8.07
C PRO A 54 7.54 9.16 -6.67
N LEU A 55 7.71 10.20 -5.84
CA LEU A 55 7.18 10.21 -4.48
C LEU A 55 5.66 9.99 -4.47
N LEU A 56 4.90 10.76 -5.26
CA LEU A 56 3.44 10.72 -5.25
C LEU A 56 2.84 9.42 -5.83
N PHE A 57 3.48 8.84 -6.84
CA PHE A 57 2.92 7.71 -7.57
C PHE A 57 3.55 6.36 -7.22
N VAL A 58 4.77 6.34 -6.70
CA VAL A 58 5.52 5.11 -6.41
C VAL A 58 5.74 4.96 -4.91
N THR A 59 6.24 5.99 -4.25
CA THR A 59 6.62 5.90 -2.84
C THR A 59 5.44 6.03 -1.89
N VAL A 60 4.50 6.96 -2.16
CA VAL A 60 3.22 7.03 -1.46
C VAL A 60 2.35 5.90 -1.97
N GLY A 61 2.47 4.74 -1.31
CA GLY A 61 1.71 3.55 -1.63
C GLY A 61 0.20 3.75 -1.46
N CYS A 62 -0.60 2.82 -2.00
CA CYS A 62 -2.06 2.72 -1.95
C CYS A 62 -2.94 3.97 -2.21
N GLY A 63 -2.38 5.17 -2.37
CA GLY A 63 -3.12 6.44 -2.33
C GLY A 63 -4.07 6.65 -3.49
N ALA A 64 -3.56 6.82 -4.72
CA ALA A 64 -4.41 7.06 -5.88
C ALA A 64 -4.92 5.76 -6.53
N VAL A 65 -4.10 4.71 -6.54
CA VAL A 65 -4.43 3.38 -7.04
C VAL A 65 -3.48 2.34 -6.43
N SER A 66 -3.94 1.10 -6.27
CA SER A 66 -3.17 0.03 -5.65
C SER A 66 -3.38 -1.31 -6.35
N GLY A 67 -2.27 -1.93 -6.80
CA GLY A 67 -2.30 -3.28 -7.34
C GLY A 67 -2.48 -4.34 -6.27
N PHE A 68 -1.91 -4.12 -5.07
CA PHE A 68 -2.08 -5.01 -3.93
C PHE A 68 -3.56 -5.15 -3.55
N HIS A 69 -4.33 -4.07 -3.57
CA HIS A 69 -5.79 -4.13 -3.40
C HIS A 69 -6.48 -4.95 -4.49
N GLY A 70 -6.01 -4.90 -5.73
CA GLY A 70 -6.48 -5.78 -6.81
C GLY A 70 -6.23 -7.27 -6.52
N LEU A 71 -5.06 -7.62 -5.97
CA LEU A 71 -4.76 -8.98 -5.52
C LEU A 71 -5.66 -9.42 -4.38
N VAL A 72 -5.78 -8.61 -3.33
CA VAL A 72 -6.65 -8.89 -2.16
C VAL A 72 -8.11 -9.01 -2.61
N GLY A 73 -8.57 -8.10 -3.46
CA GLY A 73 -9.90 -8.09 -4.05
C GLY A 73 -10.23 -9.40 -4.77
N SER A 74 -9.33 -9.84 -5.65
CA SER A 74 -9.48 -11.08 -6.43
C SER A 74 -9.28 -12.36 -5.62
N GLY A 75 -8.41 -12.35 -4.62
CA GLY A 75 -7.94 -13.54 -3.92
C GLY A 75 -8.64 -13.86 -2.60
N THR A 76 -8.99 -12.84 -1.81
CA THR A 76 -9.59 -12.99 -0.48
C THR A 76 -10.98 -12.37 -0.39
N THR A 77 -11.14 -11.10 -0.81
CA THR A 77 -12.40 -10.36 -0.65
C THR A 77 -13.53 -11.00 -1.46
N SER A 78 -13.27 -11.36 -2.72
CA SER A 78 -14.21 -12.06 -3.61
C SER A 78 -14.77 -13.37 -3.04
N LYS A 79 -14.05 -14.02 -2.12
CA LYS A 79 -14.44 -15.29 -1.49
C LYS A 79 -15.16 -15.11 -0.15
N GLN A 80 -15.21 -13.89 0.37
CA GLN A 80 -15.80 -13.55 1.67
C GLN A 80 -17.03 -12.67 1.55
N ILE A 81 -17.20 -11.99 0.41
CA ILE A 81 -18.43 -11.26 0.09
C ILE A 81 -19.61 -12.25 -0.03
N ASN A 82 -20.74 -11.88 0.57
CA ASN A 82 -21.94 -12.70 0.58
C ASN A 82 -22.77 -12.50 -0.70
N LEU A 83 -22.96 -11.25 -1.13
CA LEU A 83 -23.71 -10.86 -2.33
C LEU A 83 -22.94 -9.81 -3.15
N GLU A 84 -23.12 -9.80 -4.47
CA GLU A 84 -22.50 -8.80 -5.37
C GLU A 84 -22.87 -7.35 -4.97
N THR A 85 -24.06 -7.14 -4.40
CA THR A 85 -24.49 -5.82 -3.89
C THR A 85 -23.65 -5.31 -2.73
N ASP A 86 -22.99 -6.21 -1.99
CA ASP A 86 -22.14 -5.86 -0.85
C ASP A 86 -20.78 -5.31 -1.32
N GLU A 87 -20.37 -5.55 -2.58
CA GLU A 87 -19.09 -5.09 -3.13
C GLU A 87 -18.93 -3.57 -3.02
N ARG A 88 -20.01 -2.81 -3.24
CA ARG A 88 -19.96 -1.35 -3.10
C ARG A 88 -19.66 -0.93 -1.66
N PHE A 89 -20.29 -1.58 -0.68
CA PHE A 89 -20.02 -1.27 0.72
C PHE A 89 -18.59 -1.67 1.09
N VAL A 90 -18.20 -2.92 0.81
CA VAL A 90 -16.90 -3.46 1.23
C VAL A 90 -15.73 -2.78 0.53
N CYS A 91 -15.78 -2.62 -0.79
CA CYS A 91 -14.66 -2.10 -1.57
C CYS A 91 -14.61 -0.57 -1.54
N TYR A 92 -15.71 0.10 -1.91
CA TYR A 92 -15.69 1.57 -2.06
C TYR A 92 -15.61 2.28 -0.70
N LEU A 93 -16.42 1.88 0.29
CA LEU A 93 -16.32 2.50 1.63
C LEU A 93 -15.08 2.04 2.39
N GLY A 94 -14.58 0.83 2.14
CA GLY A 94 -13.27 0.40 2.64
C GLY A 94 -12.16 1.35 2.17
N SER A 95 -12.10 1.63 0.86
CA SER A 95 -11.16 2.58 0.28
C SER A 95 -11.35 4.01 0.80
N ALA A 96 -12.60 4.47 0.98
CA ALA A 96 -12.87 5.76 1.62
C ALA A 96 -12.38 5.82 3.08
N GLY A 97 -12.49 4.70 3.81
CA GLY A 97 -11.97 4.56 5.17
C GLY A 97 -10.44 4.65 5.24
N GLU A 98 -9.72 4.06 4.27
CA GLU A 98 -8.27 4.26 4.15
C GLU A 98 -7.92 5.72 3.86
N GLY A 99 -8.69 6.39 2.99
CA GLY A 99 -8.54 7.83 2.74
C GLY A 99 -8.76 8.68 4.00
N ALA A 100 -9.73 8.30 4.84
CA ALA A 100 -9.93 8.94 6.14
C ALA A 100 -8.73 8.71 7.08
N LEU A 101 -8.18 7.49 7.14
CA LEU A 101 -6.95 7.24 7.91
C LEU A 101 -5.77 8.08 7.40
N ALA A 102 -5.59 8.19 6.09
CA ALA A 102 -4.55 9.03 5.49
C ALA A 102 -4.71 10.51 5.87
N LEU A 103 -5.93 11.04 5.81
CA LEU A 103 -6.22 12.41 6.23
C LEU A 103 -5.97 12.63 7.73
N ALA A 104 -6.42 11.70 8.58
CA ALA A 104 -6.14 11.74 10.01
C ALA A 104 -4.63 11.73 10.29
N ALA A 105 -3.86 10.93 9.55
CA ALA A 105 -2.41 10.89 9.67
C ALA A 105 -1.77 12.23 9.26
N ILE A 106 -2.19 12.82 8.13
CA ILE A 106 -1.73 14.15 7.70
C ILE A 106 -1.99 15.20 8.78
N ILE A 107 -3.19 15.23 9.37
CA ILE A 107 -3.53 16.16 10.44
C ILE A 107 -2.62 15.93 11.66
N ALA A 108 -2.44 14.68 12.10
CA ALA A 108 -1.59 14.34 13.23
C ALA A 108 -0.13 14.81 13.03
N VAL A 109 0.46 14.54 11.86
CA VAL A 109 1.87 14.88 11.58
C VAL A 109 2.10 16.35 11.19
N SER A 110 1.03 17.14 11.01
CA SER A 110 1.14 18.56 10.61
C SER A 110 0.63 19.55 11.66
N ALA A 111 -0.31 19.14 12.51
CA ALA A 111 -0.96 19.98 13.51
C ALA A 111 -0.79 19.48 14.95
N GLY A 112 -0.17 18.31 15.15
CA GLY A 112 0.01 17.70 16.46
C GLY A 112 1.20 18.21 17.28
N PHE A 113 1.94 19.20 16.78
CA PHE A 113 3.14 19.76 17.40
C PHE A 113 2.90 21.20 17.85
N ALA A 114 3.57 21.64 18.91
CA ALA A 114 3.32 22.95 19.52
C ALA A 114 3.89 24.11 18.68
N SER A 115 4.92 23.85 17.89
CA SER A 115 5.56 24.87 17.04
C SER A 115 6.16 24.28 15.77
N LEU A 116 6.50 25.18 14.82
CA LEU A 116 7.23 24.83 13.62
C LEU A 116 8.61 24.22 13.93
N ASP A 117 9.28 24.70 14.98
CA ASP A 117 10.60 24.20 15.36
C ASP A 117 10.53 22.76 15.88
N GLU A 118 9.50 22.43 16.68
CA GLU A 118 9.26 21.05 17.11
C GLU A 118 8.93 20.14 15.92
N TRP A 119 8.10 20.62 14.99
CA TRP A 119 7.79 19.89 13.77
C TRP A 119 9.04 19.60 12.93
N ARG A 120 9.96 20.57 12.79
CA ARG A 120 11.23 20.41 12.04
C ARG A 120 12.15 19.35 12.63
N VAL A 121 12.15 19.17 13.95
CA VAL A 121 12.92 18.09 14.60
C VAL A 121 12.44 16.72 14.11
N VAL A 122 11.13 16.57 13.97
CA VAL A 122 10.51 15.32 13.49
C VAL A 122 10.63 15.18 11.97
N TYR A 123 10.51 16.29 11.23
CA TYR A 123 10.66 16.35 9.77
C TYR A 123 12.14 16.48 9.35
N SER A 124 13.05 15.79 10.03
CA SER A 124 14.50 15.95 9.82
C SER A 124 15.07 15.01 8.75
N GLU A 125 14.42 13.88 8.49
CA GLU A 125 14.91 12.85 7.58
C GLU A 125 13.77 12.19 6.81
N PHE A 126 13.98 11.94 5.51
CA PHE A 126 13.02 11.23 4.69
C PHE A 126 12.92 9.75 5.09
N GLY A 127 11.70 9.26 5.31
CA GLY A 127 11.45 7.84 5.56
C GLY A 127 11.77 7.38 7.00
N ASN A 128 12.17 8.29 7.88
CA ASN A 128 12.41 8.01 9.30
C ASN A 128 11.33 8.67 10.18
N GLY A 129 11.06 8.10 11.36
CA GLY A 129 10.21 8.74 12.38
C GLY A 129 8.71 8.87 12.08
N GLY A 130 8.21 8.39 10.93
CA GLY A 130 6.80 8.59 10.53
C GLY A 130 5.75 8.02 11.50
N ILE A 131 5.95 6.80 12.01
CA ILE A 131 5.03 6.19 13.00
C ILE A 131 5.09 6.94 14.34
N PRO A 132 6.27 7.22 14.94
CA PRO A 132 6.36 8.09 16.11
C PRO A 132 5.69 9.46 15.92
N ALA A 133 5.90 10.12 14.77
CA ALA A 133 5.29 11.41 14.45
C ALA A 133 3.76 11.34 14.48
N PHE A 134 3.19 10.32 13.82
CA PHE A 134 1.75 10.06 13.81
C PHE A 134 1.21 9.84 15.23
N VAL A 135 1.88 8.98 16.01
CA VAL A 135 1.45 8.63 17.36
C VAL A 135 1.53 9.83 18.30
N GLN A 136 2.65 10.55 18.32
CA GLN A 136 2.83 11.68 19.23
C GLN A 136 1.94 12.86 18.85
N GLY A 137 1.93 13.25 17.58
CA GLY A 137 1.09 14.35 17.11
C GLY A 137 -0.41 14.05 17.29
N GLY A 138 -0.82 12.82 16.98
CA GLY A 138 -2.20 12.37 17.22
C GLY A 138 -2.55 12.32 18.70
N ALA A 139 -1.62 11.89 19.57
CA ALA A 139 -1.84 11.83 21.01
C ALA A 139 -2.03 13.23 21.61
N THR A 140 -1.27 14.22 21.15
CA THR A 140 -1.46 15.63 21.54
C THR A 140 -2.87 16.10 21.19
N ILE A 141 -3.33 15.85 19.97
CA ILE A 141 -4.66 16.25 19.50
C ILE A 141 -5.76 15.56 20.30
N VAL A 142 -5.65 14.23 20.49
CA VAL A 142 -6.64 13.45 21.24
C VAL A 142 -6.70 13.87 22.70
N SER A 143 -5.54 14.08 23.34
CA SER A 143 -5.46 14.52 24.73
C SER A 143 -6.13 15.88 24.91
N ASN A 144 -5.80 16.85 24.06
CA ASN A 144 -6.35 18.19 24.11
C ASN A 144 -7.86 18.21 23.80
N GLY A 145 -8.28 17.51 22.74
CA GLY A 145 -9.68 17.47 22.31
C GLY A 145 -10.60 16.65 23.23
N SER A 146 -10.04 15.75 24.04
CA SER A 146 -10.80 15.01 25.05
C SER A 146 -11.06 15.80 26.35
N GLY A 147 -10.55 17.04 26.45
CA GLY A 147 -10.67 17.84 27.66
C GLY A 147 -9.92 17.25 28.87
N GLY A 148 -8.86 16.47 28.62
CA GLY A 148 -8.08 15.79 29.66
C GLY A 148 -8.64 14.46 30.15
N LEU A 149 -9.76 13.97 29.58
CA LEU A 149 -10.28 12.63 29.87
C LEU A 149 -9.29 11.54 29.45
N LEU A 150 -8.65 11.71 28.29
CA LEU A 150 -7.59 10.82 27.82
C LEU A 150 -6.26 11.55 28.01
N ARG A 151 -5.40 11.01 28.89
CA ARG A 151 -4.03 11.49 29.03
C ARG A 151 -3.24 11.20 27.76
N HIS A 152 -2.23 12.01 27.48
CA HIS A 152 -1.32 11.84 26.34
C HIS A 152 -0.79 10.41 26.20
N GLU A 153 -0.34 9.80 27.30
CA GLU A 153 0.18 8.42 27.31
C GLU A 153 -0.87 7.39 26.89
N THR A 154 -2.11 7.55 27.35
CA THR A 154 -3.23 6.67 26.97
C THR A 154 -3.58 6.84 25.50
N ALA A 155 -3.62 8.09 25.01
CA ALA A 155 -3.86 8.38 23.60
C ALA A 155 -2.75 7.82 22.70
N ALA A 156 -1.48 7.99 23.09
CA ALA A 156 -0.33 7.44 22.38
C ALA A 156 -0.36 5.91 22.34
N THR A 157 -0.75 5.26 23.43
CA THR A 157 -0.92 3.79 23.48
C THR A 157 -2.00 3.33 22.51
N LEU A 158 -3.15 3.99 22.49
CA LEU A 158 -4.25 3.66 21.56
C LEU A 158 -3.85 3.82 20.10
N LEU A 159 -3.18 4.92 19.75
CA LEU A 159 -2.72 5.17 18.38
C LEU A 159 -1.60 4.21 17.96
N THR A 160 -0.70 3.86 18.89
CA THR A 160 0.34 2.85 18.66
C THR A 160 -0.29 1.49 18.38
N MET A 161 -1.27 1.08 19.20
CA MET A 161 -2.01 -0.17 18.97
C MET A 161 -2.72 -0.14 17.62
N MET A 162 -3.30 0.99 17.23
CA MET A 162 -3.95 1.14 15.92
C MET A 162 -2.95 0.95 14.77
N ALA A 163 -1.79 1.62 14.81
CA ALA A 163 -0.76 1.50 13.80
C ALA A 163 -0.19 0.08 13.69
N VAL A 164 0.12 -0.55 14.84
CA VAL A 164 0.70 -1.91 14.89
C VAL A 164 -0.30 -2.96 14.43
N LEU A 165 -1.57 -2.87 14.82
CA LEU A 165 -2.59 -3.84 14.42
C LEU A 165 -3.00 -3.69 12.96
N PHE A 166 -3.03 -2.46 12.44
CA PHE A 166 -3.19 -2.21 11.02
C PHE A 166 -2.06 -2.88 10.23
N ALA A 167 -0.80 -2.58 10.57
CA ALA A 167 0.37 -3.18 9.91
C ALA A 167 0.38 -4.72 10.02
N GLY A 168 0.06 -5.26 11.21
CA GLY A 168 0.03 -6.70 11.44
C GLY A 168 -1.07 -7.44 10.67
N THR A 169 -2.21 -6.79 10.40
CA THR A 169 -3.31 -7.38 9.60
C THR A 169 -2.94 -7.41 8.11
N THR A 170 -2.31 -6.35 7.62
CA THR A 170 -1.77 -6.30 6.26
C THR A 170 -0.68 -7.34 6.06
N MET A 171 0.24 -7.48 7.01
CA MET A 171 1.32 -8.49 6.97
C MET A 171 0.76 -9.92 6.91
N ASP A 172 -0.22 -10.24 7.75
CA ASP A 172 -0.87 -11.57 7.73
C ASP A 172 -1.54 -11.88 6.38
N THR A 173 -2.19 -10.88 5.77
CA THR A 173 -2.77 -11.02 4.43
C THR A 173 -1.69 -11.21 3.37
N GLY A 174 -0.61 -10.42 3.42
CA GLY A 174 0.51 -10.49 2.48
C GLY A 174 1.21 -11.84 2.49
N VAL A 175 1.60 -12.35 3.66
CA VAL A 175 2.27 -13.66 3.80
C VAL A 175 1.36 -14.79 3.30
N ARG A 176 0.06 -14.68 3.53
CA ARG A 176 -0.93 -15.66 3.04
C ARG A 176 -1.04 -15.66 1.52
N LEU A 177 -1.14 -14.48 0.90
CA LEU A 177 -1.20 -14.36 -0.56
C LEU A 177 0.08 -14.88 -1.21
N GLN A 178 1.25 -14.54 -0.63
CA GLN A 178 2.53 -15.04 -1.11
C GLN A 178 2.62 -16.57 -1.00
N ARG A 179 2.12 -17.15 0.09
CA ARG A 179 1.99 -18.61 0.21
C ARG A 179 1.13 -19.20 -0.91
N TYR A 180 0.01 -18.57 -1.26
CA TYR A 180 -0.83 -19.06 -2.37
C TYR A 180 -0.07 -19.03 -3.69
N ILE A 181 0.69 -17.96 -3.98
CA ILE A 181 1.55 -17.87 -5.17
C ILE A 181 2.58 -19.02 -5.20
N VAL A 182 3.23 -19.32 -4.07
CA VAL A 182 4.19 -20.43 -3.97
C VAL A 182 3.51 -21.79 -4.20
N GLN A 183 2.29 -21.97 -3.69
CA GLN A 183 1.52 -23.20 -3.92
C GLN A 183 1.11 -23.33 -5.40
N GLU A 184 0.72 -22.23 -6.04
CA GLU A 184 0.41 -22.19 -7.48
C GLU A 184 1.63 -22.57 -8.32
N TRP A 185 2.84 -22.15 -7.95
CA TRP A 185 4.07 -22.65 -8.59
C TRP A 185 4.23 -24.15 -8.43
N GLY A 186 3.92 -24.69 -7.24
CA GLY A 186 3.91 -26.13 -6.99
C GLY A 186 2.93 -26.89 -7.89
N ASP A 187 1.77 -26.32 -8.18
CA ASP A 187 0.78 -26.90 -9.08
C ASP A 187 1.20 -26.78 -10.56
N ILE A 188 1.66 -25.59 -11.00
CA ILE A 188 2.04 -25.30 -12.39
C ILE A 188 3.27 -26.11 -12.82
N TYR A 189 4.30 -26.17 -11.97
CA TYR A 189 5.57 -26.83 -12.27
C TYR A 189 5.64 -28.28 -11.76
N GLY A 190 4.57 -28.80 -11.16
CA GLY A 190 4.51 -30.18 -10.65
C GLY A 190 5.40 -30.45 -9.43
N ILE A 191 5.82 -29.41 -8.69
CA ILE A 191 6.70 -29.53 -7.52
C ILE A 191 5.86 -29.86 -6.29
N ARG A 192 5.73 -31.16 -5.96
CA ARG A 192 4.89 -31.64 -4.84
C ARG A 192 5.20 -31.00 -3.48
N LEU A 193 6.46 -30.61 -3.24
CA LEU A 193 6.89 -30.02 -1.98
C LEU A 193 6.26 -28.64 -1.73
N LEU A 194 6.19 -27.80 -2.78
CA LEU A 194 5.63 -26.45 -2.71
C LEU A 194 4.10 -26.44 -2.54
N ARG A 195 3.43 -27.55 -2.82
CA ARG A 195 1.97 -27.70 -2.58
C ARG A 195 1.66 -27.77 -1.09
N ASN A 196 2.61 -28.19 -0.25
CA ASN A 196 2.42 -28.29 1.20
C ASN A 196 2.31 -26.89 1.83
N PRO A 197 1.19 -26.56 2.52
CA PRO A 197 0.99 -25.25 3.14
C PRO A 197 2.12 -24.80 4.06
N HIS A 198 2.71 -25.70 4.84
CA HIS A 198 3.76 -25.35 5.80
C HIS A 198 5.06 -24.99 5.09
N ILE A 199 5.42 -25.75 4.05
CA ILE A 199 6.64 -25.52 3.28
C ILE A 199 6.47 -24.25 2.43
N ALA A 200 5.31 -24.07 1.80
CA ALA A 200 5.01 -22.84 1.07
C ALA A 200 5.06 -21.60 1.98
N THR A 201 4.59 -21.71 3.23
CA THR A 201 4.71 -20.63 4.22
C THR A 201 6.16 -20.37 4.58
N ALA A 202 6.95 -21.42 4.84
CA ALA A 202 8.37 -21.28 5.16
C ALA A 202 9.15 -20.64 4.01
N VAL A 203 8.84 -20.99 2.76
CA VAL A 203 9.43 -20.37 1.57
C VAL A 203 9.01 -18.91 1.43
N ALA A 204 7.72 -18.60 1.62
CA ALA A 204 7.22 -17.23 1.54
C ALA A 204 7.87 -16.31 2.59
N VAL A 205 7.83 -16.71 3.86
CA VAL A 205 8.44 -15.98 4.97
C VAL A 205 9.96 -15.92 4.81
N GLY A 206 10.59 -17.04 4.47
CA GLY A 206 12.03 -17.12 4.25
C GLY A 206 12.51 -16.16 3.15
N ALA A 207 11.84 -16.15 1.99
CA ALA A 207 12.18 -15.23 0.90
C ALA A 207 12.03 -13.76 1.33
N CYS A 208 10.97 -13.40 2.05
CA CYS A 208 10.78 -12.05 2.57
C CYS A 208 11.87 -11.65 3.56
N LEU A 209 12.19 -12.51 4.54
CA LEU A 209 13.23 -12.24 5.52
C LEU A 209 14.60 -12.13 4.84
N THR A 210 14.94 -13.05 3.94
CA THR A 210 16.20 -13.01 3.20
C THR A 210 16.32 -11.71 2.42
N LEU A 211 15.29 -11.27 1.69
CA LEU A 211 15.32 -10.00 0.98
C LEU A 211 15.43 -8.80 1.93
N ALA A 212 14.68 -8.78 3.03
CA ALA A 212 14.72 -7.68 3.99
C ALA A 212 16.10 -7.56 4.68
N PHE A 213 16.70 -8.66 5.10
CA PHE A 213 18.04 -8.63 5.71
C PHE A 213 19.15 -8.39 4.69
N ALA A 214 19.04 -8.96 3.49
CA ALA A 214 20.01 -8.73 2.42
C ALA A 214 20.00 -7.27 1.94
N ALA A 215 18.83 -6.63 1.90
CA ALA A 215 18.71 -5.22 1.54
C ALA A 215 19.10 -4.27 2.69
N GLY A 216 18.91 -4.68 3.94
CA GLY A 216 19.05 -3.82 5.12
C GLY A 216 20.40 -3.85 5.82
N GLY A 217 21.24 -4.84 5.51
CA GLY A 217 22.52 -5.02 6.19
C GLY A 217 22.37 -5.09 7.73
N PRO A 218 23.43 -4.70 8.48
CA PRO A 218 23.43 -4.73 9.95
C PRO A 218 22.42 -3.76 10.59
N ASP A 219 22.02 -2.70 9.89
CA ASP A 219 21.19 -1.61 10.43
C ASP A 219 19.68 -1.88 10.30
N LEU A 220 19.29 -3.05 9.78
CA LEU A 220 17.89 -3.47 9.56
C LEU A 220 17.06 -2.47 8.72
N THR A 221 17.70 -1.67 7.86
CA THR A 221 17.03 -0.64 7.03
C THR A 221 16.38 -1.19 5.76
N GLY A 222 16.34 -2.52 5.61
CA GLY A 222 16.01 -3.16 4.34
C GLY A 222 14.57 -2.95 3.89
N GLY A 223 13.66 -2.67 4.83
CA GLY A 223 12.29 -2.27 4.49
C GLY A 223 12.25 -0.98 3.67
N MET A 224 13.06 0.02 4.03
CA MET A 224 13.12 1.30 3.31
C MET A 224 13.84 1.17 1.97
N ALA A 225 14.88 0.32 1.90
CA ALA A 225 15.56 0.02 0.65
C ALA A 225 14.65 -0.72 -0.37
N LEU A 226 13.77 -1.60 0.12
CA LEU A 226 12.80 -2.34 -0.72
C LEU A 226 11.57 -1.50 -1.10
N TRP A 227 11.30 -0.40 -0.39
CA TRP A 227 10.06 0.35 -0.54
C TRP A 227 9.81 0.90 -1.95
N PRO A 228 10.81 1.48 -2.65
CA PRO A 228 10.57 1.97 -4.01
C PRO A 228 10.31 0.83 -5.00
N LEU A 229 10.98 -0.33 -4.85
CA LEU A 229 10.71 -1.53 -5.67
C LEU A 229 9.28 -2.08 -5.42
N PHE A 230 8.84 -2.06 -4.17
CA PHE A 230 7.46 -2.37 -3.82
C PHE A 230 6.50 -1.40 -4.52
N GLY A 231 6.80 -0.10 -4.48
CA GLY A 231 6.03 0.94 -5.15
C GLY A 231 5.85 0.68 -6.63
N THR A 232 6.94 0.46 -7.36
CA THR A 232 6.92 0.25 -8.82
C THR A 232 6.15 -1.03 -9.15
N THR A 233 6.44 -2.14 -8.46
CA THR A 233 5.72 -3.41 -8.64
C THR A 233 4.23 -3.28 -8.37
N ASN A 234 3.84 -2.58 -7.29
CA ASN A 234 2.45 -2.35 -6.93
C ASN A 234 1.71 -1.55 -8.02
N GLN A 235 2.37 -0.57 -8.65
CA GLN A 235 1.76 0.19 -9.74
C GLN A 235 1.64 -0.60 -11.05
N LEU A 236 2.60 -1.48 -11.36
CA LEU A 236 2.49 -2.39 -12.50
C LEU A 236 1.30 -3.34 -12.34
N LEU A 237 1.11 -3.85 -11.13
CA LEU A 237 -0.02 -4.71 -10.81
C LEU A 237 -1.35 -3.96 -10.85
N ALA A 238 -1.38 -2.68 -10.42
CA ALA A 238 -2.52 -1.80 -10.63
C ALA A 238 -2.86 -1.65 -12.12
N GLY A 239 -1.83 -1.45 -12.95
CA GLY A 239 -1.96 -1.41 -14.41
C GLY A 239 -2.59 -2.69 -14.98
N LEU A 240 -2.14 -3.86 -14.53
CA LEU A 240 -2.70 -5.15 -14.92
C LEU A 240 -4.18 -5.29 -14.50
N THR A 241 -4.52 -4.89 -13.27
CA THR A 241 -5.92 -4.89 -12.80
C THR A 241 -6.80 -3.99 -13.68
N LEU A 242 -6.36 -2.77 -13.97
CA LEU A 242 -7.11 -1.84 -14.82
C LEU A 242 -7.21 -2.33 -16.27
N LEU A 243 -6.21 -3.05 -16.79
CA LEU A 243 -6.28 -3.70 -18.10
C LEU A 243 -7.38 -4.78 -18.11
N VAL A 244 -7.42 -5.65 -17.10
CA VAL A 244 -8.45 -6.69 -16.99
C VAL A 244 -9.84 -6.06 -16.95
N ILE A 245 -10.04 -5.01 -16.13
CA ILE A 245 -11.30 -4.27 -16.07
C ILE A 245 -11.63 -3.66 -17.44
N SER A 246 -10.65 -3.06 -18.13
CA SER A 246 -10.85 -2.49 -19.46
C SER A 246 -11.33 -3.54 -20.47
N VAL A 247 -10.75 -4.74 -20.45
CA VAL A 247 -11.18 -5.86 -21.31
C VAL A 247 -12.60 -6.31 -20.99
N ILE A 248 -12.98 -6.36 -19.71
CA ILE A 248 -14.36 -6.65 -19.29
C ILE A 248 -15.33 -5.59 -19.84
N LEU A 249 -14.99 -4.30 -19.70
CA LEU A 249 -15.80 -3.20 -20.22
C LEU A 249 -15.94 -3.24 -21.75
N VAL A 250 -14.88 -3.61 -22.50
CA VAL A 250 -14.98 -3.85 -23.95
C VAL A 250 -16.02 -4.93 -24.25
N LYS A 251 -15.98 -6.06 -23.54
CA LYS A 251 -16.92 -7.17 -23.74
C LYS A 251 -18.36 -6.79 -23.39
N GLN A 252 -18.54 -5.93 -22.38
CA GLN A 252 -19.84 -5.38 -21.98
C GLN A 252 -20.29 -4.19 -22.85
N ARG A 253 -19.49 -3.78 -23.85
CA ARG A 253 -19.76 -2.61 -24.71
C ARG A 253 -19.93 -1.30 -23.93
N ARG A 254 -19.18 -1.15 -22.83
CA ARG A 254 -19.16 0.05 -21.97
C ARG A 254 -17.94 0.93 -22.28
N PRO A 255 -17.99 2.25 -21.95
CA PRO A 255 -16.88 3.15 -22.21
C PRO A 255 -15.64 2.77 -21.41
N ILE A 256 -14.55 2.45 -22.11
CA ILE A 256 -13.28 2.00 -21.51
C ILE A 256 -12.34 3.13 -21.10
N LYS A 257 -12.62 4.37 -21.49
CA LYS A 257 -11.74 5.52 -21.24
C LYS A 257 -11.44 5.73 -19.75
N TYR A 258 -12.38 5.40 -18.88
CA TYR A 258 -12.27 5.59 -17.43
C TYR A 258 -11.28 4.63 -16.75
N THR A 259 -10.94 3.52 -17.40
CA THR A 259 -9.97 2.54 -16.89
C THR A 259 -8.68 2.54 -17.69
N LEU A 260 -8.78 2.80 -19.00
CA LEU A 260 -7.63 2.81 -19.90
C LEU A 260 -6.71 4.02 -19.70
N ILE A 261 -7.27 5.22 -19.46
CA ILE A 261 -6.46 6.43 -19.23
C ILE A 261 -5.65 6.30 -17.92
N PRO A 262 -6.26 5.95 -16.76
CA PRO A 262 -5.48 5.71 -15.56
C PRO A 262 -4.49 4.56 -15.70
N MET A 263 -4.83 3.49 -16.42
CA MET A 263 -3.91 2.38 -16.66
C MET A 263 -2.66 2.84 -17.40
N ALA A 264 -2.82 3.51 -18.54
CA ALA A 264 -1.71 3.98 -19.34
C ALA A 264 -0.82 4.94 -18.53
N PHE A 265 -1.45 5.89 -17.82
CA PHE A 265 -0.72 6.85 -16.98
C PHE A 265 0.10 6.15 -15.89
N VAL A 266 -0.52 5.29 -15.09
CA VAL A 266 0.13 4.63 -13.93
C VAL A 266 1.22 3.68 -14.40
N THR A 267 0.99 2.90 -15.45
CA THR A 267 2.02 1.98 -15.98
C THR A 267 3.19 2.73 -16.61
N THR A 268 2.94 3.87 -17.29
CA THR A 268 4.03 4.72 -17.81
C THR A 268 4.83 5.35 -16.68
N VAL A 269 4.19 5.90 -15.65
CA VAL A 269 4.89 6.48 -14.49
C VAL A 269 5.69 5.41 -13.75
N ALA A 270 5.13 4.21 -13.56
CA ALA A 270 5.84 3.09 -12.95
C ALA A 270 7.09 2.68 -13.75
N LEU A 271 6.98 2.62 -15.09
CA LEU A 271 8.12 2.31 -15.95
C LEU A 271 9.21 3.38 -15.87
N LEU A 272 8.84 4.66 -15.93
CA LEU A 272 9.79 5.77 -15.82
C LEU A 272 10.50 5.76 -14.45
N ALA A 273 9.74 5.52 -13.38
CA ALA A 273 10.30 5.44 -12.03
C ALA A 273 11.23 4.24 -11.86
N ALA A 274 10.88 3.07 -12.41
CA ALA A 274 11.76 1.89 -12.39
C ALA A 274 13.05 2.13 -13.21
N ILE A 275 12.96 2.82 -14.35
CA ILE A 275 14.17 3.20 -15.12
C ILE A 275 15.07 4.15 -14.33
N TYR A 276 14.49 5.16 -13.67
CA TYR A 276 15.25 6.07 -12.80
C TYR A 276 15.89 5.32 -11.63
N GLN A 277 15.15 4.38 -11.04
CA GLN A 277 15.62 3.57 -9.93
C GLN A 277 16.78 2.64 -10.31
N LEU A 278 16.83 2.11 -11.54
CA LEU A 278 17.96 1.31 -12.01
C LEU A 278 19.29 2.05 -11.92
N ASP A 279 19.31 3.33 -12.29
CA ASP A 279 20.52 4.16 -12.27
C ASP A 279 20.99 4.37 -10.83
N ASP A 280 20.07 4.77 -9.94
CA ASP A 280 20.33 4.97 -8.51
C ASP A 280 20.85 3.69 -7.82
N LEU A 281 20.25 2.53 -8.12
CA LEU A 281 20.68 1.24 -7.57
C LEU A 281 22.06 0.79 -8.09
N TYR A 282 22.36 1.11 -9.36
CA TYR A 282 23.65 0.82 -9.95
C TYR A 282 24.75 1.69 -9.33
N GLU A 283 24.53 2.99 -9.20
CA GLU A 283 25.48 3.91 -8.55
C GLU A 283 25.74 3.54 -7.09
N LYS A 284 24.72 3.09 -6.35
CA LYS A 284 24.85 2.61 -4.97
C LYS A 284 25.44 1.21 -4.84
N GLY A 285 25.74 0.52 -5.94
CA GLY A 285 26.31 -0.84 -5.95
C GLY A 285 25.38 -1.92 -5.38
N GLN A 286 24.07 -1.68 -5.35
CA GLN A 286 23.07 -2.59 -4.77
C GLN A 286 22.63 -3.65 -5.79
N PHE A 287 23.56 -4.50 -6.23
CA PHE A 287 23.34 -5.42 -7.36
C PHE A 287 22.17 -6.40 -7.20
N LEU A 288 21.86 -6.81 -5.96
CA LEU A 288 20.69 -7.67 -5.71
C LEU A 288 19.38 -6.94 -6.05
N LEU A 289 19.23 -5.72 -5.54
CA LEU A 289 18.04 -4.88 -5.78
C LEU A 289 17.97 -4.45 -7.24
N LEU A 290 19.12 -4.13 -7.84
CA LEU A 290 19.24 -3.86 -9.27
C LEU A 290 18.72 -5.03 -10.11
N GLY A 291 19.10 -6.26 -9.77
CA GLY A 291 18.60 -7.46 -10.46
C GLY A 291 17.09 -7.62 -10.36
N VAL A 292 16.52 -7.36 -9.17
CA VAL A 292 15.06 -7.37 -8.96
C VAL A 292 14.38 -6.29 -9.81
N ASP A 293 14.94 -5.08 -9.85
CA ASP A 293 14.39 -3.96 -10.61
C ASP A 293 14.44 -4.19 -12.13
N ILE A 294 15.50 -4.83 -12.65
CA ILE A 294 15.57 -5.26 -14.05
C ILE A 294 14.38 -6.18 -14.39
N VAL A 295 14.05 -7.12 -13.50
CA VAL A 295 12.89 -8.01 -13.68
C VAL A 295 11.58 -7.22 -13.67
N ILE A 296 11.46 -6.20 -12.81
CA ILE A 296 10.30 -5.29 -12.75
C ILE A 296 10.16 -4.52 -14.07
N VAL A 297 11.25 -3.95 -14.60
CA VAL A 297 11.24 -3.22 -15.88
C VAL A 297 10.84 -4.13 -17.04
N ILE A 298 11.41 -5.33 -17.12
CA ILE A 298 11.01 -6.32 -18.15
C ILE A 298 9.52 -6.65 -18.02
N SER A 299 9.05 -6.89 -16.80
CA SER A 299 7.63 -7.18 -16.54
C SER A 299 6.73 -6.01 -16.93
N ALA A 300 7.13 -4.76 -16.67
CA ALA A 300 6.41 -3.57 -17.07
C ALA A 300 6.22 -3.48 -18.59
N VAL A 301 7.30 -3.70 -19.34
CA VAL A 301 7.26 -3.72 -20.80
C VAL A 301 6.34 -4.83 -21.31
N CYS A 302 6.44 -6.03 -20.75
CA CYS A 302 5.54 -7.14 -21.08
C CYS A 302 4.07 -6.79 -20.81
N VAL A 303 3.74 -6.17 -19.68
CA VAL A 303 2.37 -5.73 -19.35
C VAL A 303 1.87 -4.70 -20.37
N LEU A 304 2.69 -3.73 -20.79
CA LEU A 304 2.30 -2.74 -21.80
C LEU A 304 2.03 -3.38 -23.18
N LEU A 305 2.87 -4.33 -23.58
CA LEU A 305 2.70 -5.06 -24.83
C LEU A 305 1.44 -5.94 -24.81
N GLU A 306 1.23 -6.70 -23.74
CA GLU A 306 0.03 -7.53 -23.55
C GLU A 306 -1.23 -6.67 -23.47
N ALA A 307 -1.18 -5.53 -22.77
CA ALA A 307 -2.28 -4.57 -22.72
C ALA A 307 -2.70 -4.12 -24.12
N SER A 308 -1.71 -3.72 -24.92
CA SER A 308 -1.91 -3.27 -26.30
C SER A 308 -2.47 -4.39 -27.19
N SER A 309 -1.94 -5.60 -27.05
CA SER A 309 -2.35 -6.78 -27.80
C SER A 309 -3.79 -7.20 -27.45
N ALA A 310 -4.07 -7.37 -26.17
CA ALA A 310 -5.38 -7.78 -25.65
C ALA A 310 -6.47 -6.77 -26.03
N LEU A 311 -6.18 -5.47 -25.95
CA LEU A 311 -7.13 -4.43 -26.30
C LEU A 311 -7.44 -4.44 -27.81
N LYS A 312 -6.40 -4.48 -28.66
CA LYS A 312 -6.58 -4.57 -30.13
C LYS A 312 -7.41 -5.80 -30.52
N ARG A 313 -7.14 -6.95 -29.90
CA ARG A 313 -7.88 -8.20 -30.14
C ARG A 313 -9.35 -8.07 -29.75
N ASN A 314 -9.66 -7.57 -28.55
CA ASN A 314 -11.05 -7.48 -28.08
C ASN A 314 -11.86 -6.38 -28.81
N LEU A 315 -11.23 -5.27 -29.18
CA LEU A 315 -11.87 -4.23 -29.99
C LEU A 315 -12.26 -4.76 -31.38
N ARG A 316 -11.39 -5.53 -32.04
CA ARG A 316 -11.69 -6.18 -33.34
C ARG A 316 -12.87 -7.15 -33.25
N ILE A 317 -12.92 -7.96 -32.19
CA ILE A 317 -14.04 -8.90 -31.96
C ILE A 317 -15.35 -8.15 -31.72
N SER A 318 -15.32 -7.06 -30.95
CA SER A 318 -16.50 -6.25 -30.67
C SER A 318 -17.03 -5.54 -31.90
N SER A 319 -16.14 -5.03 -32.77
CA SER A 319 -16.52 -4.37 -34.04
C SER A 319 -17.06 -5.35 -35.08
N SER A 320 -16.61 -6.62 -35.08
CA SER A 320 -17.08 -7.65 -36.02
C SER A 320 -18.47 -8.22 -35.67
N LYS A 321 -19.00 -7.92 -34.48
CA LYS A 321 -20.37 -8.31 -34.05
C LYS A 321 -21.41 -7.21 -34.29
N LYS A 322 -21.10 -6.22 -35.14
CA LYS A 322 -22.05 -5.25 -35.71
C LYS A 322 -22.36 -5.68 -37.14
#